data_AF-A0A946Y0G6-F1
#
_entry.id   AF-A0A946Y0G6-F1
#
_cell.length_a   1.000
_cell.length_b   1.000
_cell.length_c   1.000
_cell.angle_alpha   90.00
_cell.angle_beta   90.00
_cell.angle_gamma   90.00
#
_symmetry.space_group_name_H-M   'P 1'
#
loop_
_entity.id
_entity.type
_entity.pdbx_description
1 polymer ?
#
loop_
_entity_poly.entity_id
_entity_poly.type
_entity_poly.pdbx_seq_one_letter_code
_entity_poly.pdbx_strand_id
1 'polypeptide(L)' 'MAKKKQKQMKVTLVRSPIGYQPRHRECARGLGLTRMHKTVVV' A
#
# COMPACT_ATOMS: atom_id res chain seq x y z
N MET A 1 2.81 28.64 2.05
CA MET A 1 2.12 28.11 0.86
C MET A 1 1.48 26.78 1.22
N ALA A 2 0.16 26.73 1.41
CA ALA A 2 -0.54 25.50 1.77
C ALA A 2 -0.60 24.55 0.56
N LYS A 3 0.12 23.42 0.64
CA LYS A 3 0.15 22.41 -0.42
C LYS A 3 -1.20 21.69 -0.44
N LYS A 4 -1.96 21.85 -1.53
CA LYS A 4 -3.24 21.18 -1.76
C LYS A 4 -3.05 19.66 -1.68
N LYS A 5 -3.67 19.02 -0.69
CA LYS A 5 -3.55 17.58 -0.44
C LYS A 5 -4.23 16.83 -1.58
N GLN A 6 -3.48 16.03 -2.34
CA GLN A 6 -4.08 15.15 -3.34
C GLN A 6 -5.00 14.17 -2.61
N LYS A 7 -6.24 14.03 -3.10
CA LYS A 7 -7.29 13.27 -2.43
C LYS A 7 -7.04 11.76 -2.50
N GLN A 8 -6.18 11.32 -3.41
CA GLN A 8 -5.82 9.94 -3.66
C GLN A 8 -4.31 9.76 -3.59
N MET A 9 -3.86 8.62 -3.07
CA MET A 9 -2.47 8.20 -2.96
C MET A 9 -2.21 6.96 -3.84
N LYS A 10 -1.09 7.00 -4.56
CA LYS A 10 -0.59 5.85 -5.32
C LYS A 10 0.34 5.04 -4.43
N VAL A 11 -0.03 3.81 -4.12
CA VAL A 11 0.71 2.92 -3.22
C VAL A 11 1.17 1.67 -3.97
N THR A 12 2.46 1.34 -3.87
CA THR A 12 3.06 0.19 -4.55
C THR A 12 3.68 -0.77 -3.54
N LEU A 13 3.42 -2.07 -3.71
CA LEU A 13 4.04 -3.10 -2.87
C LEU A 13 5.46 -3.41 -3.36
N VAL A 14 6.47 -2.79 -2.75
CA VAL A 14 7.88 -2.97 -3.15
C VAL A 14 8.53 -4.20 -2.51
N ARG A 15 8.07 -4.59 -1.31
CA ARG A 15 8.66 -5.70 -0.56
C ARG A 15 7.60 -6.73 -0.17
N SER A 16 8.00 -7.99 -0.05
CA SER A 16 7.11 -9.09 0.30
C SER A 16 6.61 -8.97 1.75
N PRO A 17 5.29 -9.10 2.01
CA PRO A 17 4.70 -9.01 3.35
C PRO A 17 4.85 -10.29 4.19
N ILE A 18 5.51 -11.34 3.68
CA ILE A 18 5.64 -12.66 4.33
C ILE A 18 6.52 -12.62 5.60
N GLY A 19 7.49 -11.70 5.67
CA GLY A 19 8.35 -11.55 6.85
C GLY A 19 7.85 -10.55 7.89
N TYR A 20 6.78 -9.81 7.60
CA TYR A 20 6.28 -8.75 8.48
C TYR A 20 5.19 -9.26 9.42
N GLN A 21 4.95 -8.49 10.49
CA GLN A 21 3.89 -8.75 11.47
C GLN A 21 2.54 -9.04 10.79
N PRO A 22 1.70 -9.91 11.37
CA PRO A 22 0.40 -10.30 10.78
C PRO A 22 -0.49 -9.10 10.42
N ARG A 23 -0.52 -8.08 11.29
CA ARG A 23 -1.29 -6.84 11.08
C ARG A 23 -0.90 -6.11 9.80
N HIS A 24 0.39 -5.98 9.51
CA HIS A 24 0.85 -5.33 8.27
C HIS A 24 0.49 -6.14 7.02
N ARG A 25 0.54 -7.48 7.13
CA ARG A 25 0.13 -8.38 6.04
C ARG A 25 -1.36 -8.26 5.75
N GLU A 26 -2.18 -8.16 6.79
CA GLU A 26 -3.63 -7.94 6.66
C GLU A 26 -3.94 -6.59 6.04
N CYS A 27 -3.26 -5.51 6.46
CA CYS A 27 -3.42 -4.19 5.84
C CYS A 27 -3.05 -4.22 4.35
N ALA A 28 -1.91 -4.83 3.98
CA ALA A 28 -1.52 -4.96 2.57
C ALA A 28 -2.56 -5.74 1.75
N ARG A 29 -3.13 -6.81 2.32
CA ARG A 29 -4.22 -7.58 1.69
C ARG A 29 -5.50 -6.77 1.55
N GLY A 30 -5.90 -6.05 2.60
CA GLY A 30 -7.09 -5.18 2.61
C GLY A 30 -7.00 -4.02 1.63
N LEU A 31 -5.78 -3.49 1.41
CA LEU A 31 -5.49 -2.49 0.38
C LEU A 31 -5.43 -3.07 -1.05
N GLY A 32 -5.61 -4.39 -1.22
CA GLY A 32 -5.56 -5.03 -2.54
C GLY A 32 -4.16 -5.23 -3.10
N LEU A 33 -3.11 -5.10 -2.29
CA LEU A 33 -1.71 -5.32 -2.67
C LEU A 33 -1.37 -6.82 -2.60
N THR A 34 -1.80 -7.57 -3.62
CA THR A 34 -1.71 -9.04 -3.65
C THR A 34 -0.43 -9.59 -4.30
N ARG A 35 0.29 -8.80 -5.10
CA ARG A 35 1.52 -9.19 -5.82
C ARG A 35 2.59 -8.10 -5.68
N MET A 36 3.86 -8.50 -5.74
CA MET A 36 4.97 -7.54 -5.72
C MET A 36 4.91 -6.60 -6.94
N HIS A 37 5.32 -5.36 -6.74
CA HIS A 37 5.26 -4.25 -7.69
C HIS A 37 3.86 -3.88 -8.20
N LYS A 38 2.80 -4.47 -7.62
CA LYS A 38 1.44 -4.01 -7.87
C LYS A 38 1.25 -2.64 -7.28
N THR A 39 0.67 -1.75 -8.07
CA THR A 39 0.32 -0.40 -7.65
C THR A 39 -1.19 -0.27 -7.56
N VAL A 40 -1.68 0.31 -6.47
CA VAL A 40 -3.09 0.57 -6.21
C VAL A 40 -3.24 2.06 -5.92
N VAL A 41 -4.31 2.66 -6.42
CA VAL A 41 -4.70 4.04 -6.10
C VAL A 41 -5.79 3.97 -5.05
N VAL A 42 -5.56 4.59 -3.89
CA VAL A 42 -6.48 4.64 -2.73
C VAL A 42 -6.79 6.06 -2.32
#